data_AF-A0A094IFK3-F1
#
_entry.id   AF-A0A094IFK3-F1
#
_cell.length_a   1.000
_cell.length_b   1.000
_cell.length_c   1.000
_cell.angle_alpha   90.00
_cell.angle_beta   90.00
_cell.angle_gamma   90.00
#
_symmetry.space_group_name_H-M   'P 1'
#
loop_
_entity.id
_entity.type
_entity.pdbx_description
1 polymer ?
#
loop_
_entity_poly.entity_id
_entity_poly.type
_entity_poly.pdbx_seq_one_letter_code
_entity_poly.pdbx_strand_id
1 'polypeptide(L)'
;MKKIKTNKFFSGIKSLYHTWSFNNRFSSVRWRWPYYDVKYGILNLFEYFKIVWLDRDWDYIFLIKLIDFKLARMEKQLREYGNHTRAEFDADNIHKTRLAIKRILDGDYHENVYRHHDKKWGEATYDFTPCRYDENNEPKFFNMNSIRENATTDKLKEQEDSEYKRLIFRSDYLKKQDLAYVTKMINKYLFHWWD
;
A
#
# COMPACT_ATOMS: atom_id res chain seq x y z
N MET A 1 -15.76 -51.16 -50.44
CA MET A 1 -16.96 -50.34 -50.18
C MET A 1 -17.32 -50.37 -48.69
N LYS A 2 -16.98 -49.31 -47.95
CA LYS A 2 -17.59 -48.96 -46.66
C LYS A 2 -17.82 -47.45 -46.71
N LYS A 3 -19.08 -47.01 -46.64
CA LYS A 3 -19.45 -45.59 -46.70
C LYS A 3 -19.06 -44.92 -45.39
N ILE A 4 -18.05 -44.06 -45.47
CA ILE A 4 -17.68 -43.10 -44.42
C ILE A 4 -18.75 -42.00 -44.45
N LYS A 5 -19.50 -41.84 -43.36
CA LYS A 5 -20.39 -40.68 -43.19
C LYS A 5 -19.54 -39.48 -42.78
N THR A 6 -19.40 -38.58 -43.72
CA THR A 6 -19.04 -37.17 -43.53
C THR A 6 -20.13 -36.48 -42.70
N ASN A 7 -19.72 -35.67 -41.71
CA ASN A 7 -20.37 -34.38 -41.48
C ASN A 7 -19.39 -33.38 -40.85
N LYS A 8 -19.16 -32.31 -41.61
CA LYS A 8 -18.47 -31.05 -41.27
C LYS A 8 -19.07 -30.46 -39.99
N PHE A 9 -18.25 -30.01 -39.03
CA PHE A 9 -17.66 -28.66 -38.98
C PHE A 9 -18.72 -27.53 -38.89
N PHE A 10 -18.79 -26.93 -37.69
CA PHE A 10 -19.29 -25.60 -37.32
C PHE A 10 -20.79 -25.28 -37.41
N SER A 11 -21.48 -25.46 -36.29
CA SER A 11 -22.42 -24.47 -35.74
C SER A 11 -22.17 -24.46 -34.23
N GLY A 12 -21.68 -23.37 -33.65
CA GLY A 12 -22.55 -22.27 -33.24
C GLY A 12 -22.81 -22.39 -31.74
N ILE A 13 -21.98 -21.72 -30.93
CA ILE A 13 -22.33 -21.06 -29.67
C ILE A 13 -23.47 -21.75 -28.86
N LYS A 14 -23.10 -22.69 -28.01
CA LYS A 14 -23.85 -23.04 -26.78
C LYS A 14 -22.83 -23.06 -25.64
N SER A 15 -22.41 -21.89 -25.15
CA SER A 15 -23.11 -21.15 -24.10
C SER A 15 -23.22 -21.99 -22.81
N LEU A 16 -22.26 -21.73 -21.91
CA LEU A 16 -22.46 -21.54 -20.47
C LEU A 16 -23.30 -22.59 -19.73
N TYR A 17 -22.69 -23.75 -19.45
CA TYR A 17 -23.13 -24.63 -18.36
C TYR A 17 -21.98 -24.87 -17.38
N HIS A 18 -21.59 -23.81 -16.67
CA HIS A 18 -21.01 -23.92 -15.32
C HIS A 18 -21.31 -22.66 -14.47
N THR A 19 -22.51 -22.10 -14.59
CA THR A 19 -23.08 -21.14 -13.64
C THR A 19 -24.02 -21.87 -12.70
N TRP A 20 -23.45 -22.69 -11.82
CA TRP A 20 -24.16 -23.25 -10.67
C TRP A 20 -23.65 -22.54 -9.41
N SER A 21 -24.55 -21.79 -8.76
CA SER A 21 -24.48 -21.30 -7.36
C SER A 21 -24.04 -19.87 -6.99
N PHE A 22 -24.08 -18.87 -7.88
CA PHE A 22 -23.96 -17.46 -7.44
C PHE A 22 -25.13 -16.62 -7.96
N ASN A 23 -26.33 -16.77 -7.38
CA ASN A 23 -27.38 -15.73 -7.46
C ASN A 23 -28.63 -15.96 -6.59
N ASN A 24 -28.51 -16.48 -5.36
CA ASN A 24 -29.65 -16.52 -4.43
C ASN A 24 -29.22 -16.48 -2.95
N ARG A 25 -28.45 -15.45 -2.54
CA ARG A 25 -28.25 -15.12 -1.11
C ARG A 25 -28.79 -13.75 -0.69
N PHE A 26 -29.50 -13.06 -1.57
CA PHE A 26 -30.08 -11.73 -1.32
C PHE A 26 -31.55 -11.60 -1.75
N SER A 27 -32.33 -12.69 -1.70
CA SER A 27 -33.77 -12.68 -2.04
C SER A 27 -34.68 -13.05 -0.87
N SER A 28 -34.25 -12.81 0.37
CA SER A 28 -35.19 -12.58 1.46
C SER A 28 -35.13 -11.11 1.84
N VAL A 29 -36.25 -10.41 1.61
CA VAL A 29 -36.51 -9.06 2.11
C VAL A 29 -36.48 -9.15 3.64
N ARG A 30 -35.28 -9.05 4.19
CA ARG A 30 -35.06 -8.76 5.60
C ARG A 30 -35.64 -7.37 5.77
N TRP A 31 -36.71 -7.23 6.56
CA TRP A 31 -37.16 -5.93 7.08
C TRP A 31 -36.02 -5.37 7.92
N ARG A 32 -35.03 -4.81 7.22
CA ARG A 32 -33.86 -4.15 7.76
C ARG A 32 -34.41 -2.81 8.20
N TRP A 33 -34.35 -2.56 9.50
CA TRP A 33 -34.90 -1.35 10.11
C TRP A 33 -34.28 -0.14 9.40
N PRO A 34 -35.03 0.60 8.55
CA PRO A 34 -34.47 1.61 7.66
C PRO A 34 -33.73 2.71 8.43
N TYR A 35 -34.16 2.94 9.68
CA TYR A 35 -33.49 3.81 10.64
C TYR A 35 -32.00 3.47 10.83
N TYR A 36 -31.65 2.20 11.08
CA TYR A 36 -30.25 1.84 11.33
C TYR A 36 -29.41 1.97 10.06
N ASP A 37 -29.98 1.64 8.90
CA ASP A 37 -29.27 1.73 7.62
C ASP A 37 -28.97 3.17 7.24
N VAL A 38 -29.94 4.07 7.41
CA VAL A 38 -29.75 5.51 7.17
C VAL A 38 -28.77 6.08 8.19
N LYS A 39 -28.91 5.74 9.48
CA LYS A 39 -28.01 6.19 10.53
C LYS A 39 -26.55 5.77 10.26
N TYR A 40 -26.30 4.48 10.05
CA TYR A 40 -24.95 3.99 9.78
C TYR A 40 -24.43 4.45 8.41
N GLY A 41 -25.30 4.61 7.42
CA GLY A 41 -24.95 5.17 6.11
C GLY A 41 -24.40 6.59 6.24
N ILE A 42 -25.11 7.48 6.93
CA ILE A 42 -24.68 8.87 7.17
C ILE A 42 -23.38 8.92 7.99
N LEU A 43 -23.28 8.12 9.06
CA LEU A 43 -22.06 8.05 9.86
C LEU A 43 -20.86 7.59 9.03
N ASN A 44 -21.03 6.54 8.22
CA ASN A 44 -19.98 6.08 7.32
C ASN A 44 -19.57 7.21 6.35
N LEU A 45 -20.53 7.92 5.74
CA LEU A 45 -20.22 9.04 4.84
C LEU A 45 -19.36 10.09 5.53
N PHE A 46 -19.71 10.49 6.75
CA PHE A 46 -18.94 11.48 7.50
C PHE A 46 -17.52 11.00 7.86
N GLU A 47 -17.38 9.72 8.23
CA GLU A 47 -16.07 9.17 8.57
C GLU A 47 -15.16 9.00 7.34
N TYR A 48 -15.71 8.53 6.22
CA TYR A 48 -14.99 8.41 4.94
C TYR A 48 -14.69 9.77 4.30
N PHE A 49 -15.55 10.78 4.51
CA PHE A 49 -15.40 12.11 3.94
C PHE A 49 -14.01 12.70 4.21
N LYS A 50 -13.47 12.51 5.41
CA LYS A 50 -12.14 13.03 5.80
C LYS A 50 -11.01 12.49 4.91
N ILE A 51 -11.11 11.23 4.49
CA ILE A 51 -10.08 10.59 3.66
C ILE A 51 -10.26 11.00 2.21
N VAL A 52 -11.51 10.96 1.71
CA VAL A 52 -11.84 11.29 0.32
C VAL A 52 -11.59 12.76 0.01
N TRP A 53 -11.85 13.67 0.94
CA TRP A 53 -11.64 15.11 0.74
C TRP A 53 -10.17 15.48 0.50
N LEU A 54 -9.26 14.75 1.13
CA LEU A 54 -7.82 14.96 0.97
C LEU A 54 -7.23 14.18 -0.21
N ASP A 55 -8.00 13.26 -0.79
CA ASP A 55 -7.54 12.38 -1.86
C ASP A 55 -7.04 13.16 -3.08
N ARG A 56 -6.00 12.62 -3.71
CA ARG A 56 -5.37 13.15 -4.91
C ARG A 56 -5.20 11.97 -5.86
N ASP A 57 -5.84 12.03 -7.02
CA ASP A 57 -5.93 10.90 -7.96
C ASP A 57 -4.58 10.28 -8.36
N TRP A 58 -3.50 11.05 -8.28
CA TRP A 58 -2.15 10.61 -8.64
C TRP A 58 -1.33 10.04 -7.47
N ASP A 59 -1.80 10.16 -6.23
CA ASP A 59 -1.03 9.79 -5.04
C ASP A 59 -1.51 8.45 -4.43
N TYR A 60 -0.66 7.44 -4.52
CA TYR A 60 -0.93 6.10 -3.97
C TYR A 60 -1.10 6.09 -2.44
N ILE A 61 -0.63 7.12 -1.73
CA ILE A 61 -0.72 7.22 -0.27
C ILE A 61 -2.19 7.17 0.18
N PHE A 62 -3.11 7.78 -0.56
CA PHE A 62 -4.53 7.79 -0.20
C PHE A 62 -5.22 6.43 -0.39
N LEU A 63 -4.81 5.67 -1.42
CA LEU A 63 -5.24 4.27 -1.56
C LEU A 63 -4.84 3.45 -0.33
N ILE A 64 -3.59 3.60 0.12
CA ILE A 64 -3.09 2.90 1.31
C ILE A 64 -3.83 3.35 2.59
N LYS A 65 -4.08 4.65 2.74
CA LYS A 65 -4.87 5.20 3.86
C LYS A 65 -6.31 4.65 3.89
N LEU A 66 -6.94 4.50 2.72
CA LEU A 66 -8.28 3.95 2.60
C LEU A 66 -8.34 2.48 3.05
N ILE A 67 -7.31 1.71 2.68
CA ILE A 67 -7.16 0.31 3.10
C ILE A 67 -6.97 0.23 4.62
N ASP A 68 -6.04 0.99 5.21
CA ASP A 68 -5.84 1.00 6.67
C ASP A 68 -7.12 1.41 7.40
N PHE A 69 -7.81 2.44 6.90
CA PHE A 69 -9.05 2.91 7.50
C PHE A 69 -10.13 1.81 7.50
N LYS A 70 -10.31 1.10 6.39
CA LYS A 70 -11.27 -0.01 6.33
C LYS A 70 -10.88 -1.15 7.27
N LEU A 71 -9.59 -1.51 7.29
CA LEU A 71 -9.05 -2.53 8.17
C LEU A 71 -9.23 -2.14 9.65
N ALA A 72 -8.97 -0.89 10.03
CA ALA A 72 -9.17 -0.40 11.40
C ALA A 72 -10.60 -0.60 11.90
N ARG A 73 -11.58 -0.37 11.03
CA ARG A 73 -13.00 -0.59 11.33
C ARG A 73 -13.31 -2.08 11.48
N MET A 74 -12.74 -2.91 10.61
CA MET A 74 -12.90 -4.37 10.70
C MET A 74 -12.29 -4.92 11.99
N GLU A 75 -11.06 -4.51 12.34
CA GLU A 75 -10.42 -4.87 13.61
C GLU A 75 -11.31 -4.51 14.80
N LYS A 76 -11.77 -3.25 14.85
CA LYS A 76 -12.64 -2.78 15.94
C LYS A 76 -13.91 -3.62 16.03
N GLN A 77 -14.56 -3.91 14.91
CA GLN A 77 -15.77 -4.73 14.88
C GLN A 77 -15.52 -6.16 15.35
N LEU A 78 -14.39 -6.76 14.97
CA LEU A 78 -14.01 -8.10 15.42
C LEU A 78 -13.70 -8.14 16.93
N ARG A 79 -13.01 -7.13 17.46
CA ARG A 79 -12.69 -7.04 18.89
C ARG A 79 -13.92 -6.74 19.76
N GLU A 80 -14.84 -5.91 19.30
CA GLU A 80 -16.01 -5.50 20.09
C GLU A 80 -17.22 -6.45 19.94
N TYR A 81 -17.43 -7.00 18.74
CA TYR A 81 -18.65 -7.74 18.38
C TYR A 81 -18.35 -9.06 17.65
N GLY A 82 -17.14 -9.59 17.80
CA GLY A 82 -16.72 -10.85 17.18
C GLY A 82 -17.65 -12.00 17.56
N ASN A 83 -18.39 -12.53 16.57
CA ASN A 83 -19.37 -13.61 16.77
C ASN A 83 -18.84 -14.98 16.29
N HIS A 84 -17.56 -15.06 15.94
CA HIS A 84 -16.91 -16.30 15.50
C HIS A 84 -15.74 -16.66 16.40
N THR A 85 -15.39 -17.95 16.45
CA THR A 85 -14.41 -18.51 17.40
C THR A 85 -12.99 -17.98 17.23
N ARG A 86 -12.69 -17.37 16.08
CA ARG A 86 -11.36 -16.84 15.72
C ARG A 86 -11.30 -15.31 15.67
N ALA A 87 -12.33 -14.60 16.13
CA ALA A 87 -12.43 -13.15 16.02
C ALA A 87 -11.19 -12.39 16.53
N GLU A 88 -10.66 -12.77 17.70
CA GLU A 88 -9.44 -12.16 18.24
C GLU A 88 -8.19 -12.46 17.39
N PHE A 89 -8.06 -13.70 16.91
CA PHE A 89 -6.95 -14.09 16.04
C PHE A 89 -6.96 -13.31 14.72
N ASP A 90 -8.15 -13.10 14.15
CA ASP A 90 -8.32 -12.32 12.93
C ASP A 90 -8.11 -10.83 13.20
N ALA A 91 -8.62 -10.29 14.32
CA ALA A 91 -8.31 -8.93 14.73
C ALA A 91 -6.80 -8.69 14.87
N ASP A 92 -6.05 -9.64 15.43
CA ASP A 92 -4.59 -9.57 15.53
C ASP A 92 -3.89 -9.62 14.16
N ASN A 93 -4.42 -10.39 13.21
CA ASN A 93 -3.92 -10.40 11.84
C ASN A 93 -4.19 -9.07 11.12
N ILE A 94 -5.37 -8.44 11.33
CA ILE A 94 -5.64 -7.09 10.82
C ILE A 94 -4.61 -6.17 11.45
N HIS A 95 -4.46 -6.22 12.78
CA HIS A 95 -3.57 -5.34 13.53
C HIS A 95 -2.15 -5.37 12.98
N LYS A 96 -1.58 -6.56 12.76
CA LYS A 96 -0.25 -6.73 12.16
C LYS A 96 -0.16 -6.16 10.75
N THR A 97 -1.21 -6.34 9.93
CA THR A 97 -1.30 -5.76 8.59
C THR A 97 -1.31 -4.23 8.64
N ARG A 98 -2.07 -3.65 9.58
CA ARG A 98 -2.11 -2.20 9.80
C ARG A 98 -0.79 -1.64 10.29
N LEU A 99 -0.06 -2.34 11.16
CA LEU A 99 1.28 -1.93 11.58
C LEU A 99 2.26 -1.85 10.40
N ALA A 100 2.17 -2.77 9.43
CA ALA A 100 2.96 -2.70 8.21
C ALA A 100 2.54 -1.51 7.33
N ILE A 101 1.23 -1.26 7.18
CA ILE A 101 0.73 -0.08 6.47
C ILE A 101 1.23 1.21 7.13
N LYS A 102 1.18 1.28 8.46
CA LYS A 102 1.63 2.46 9.21
C LYS A 102 3.11 2.76 8.94
N ARG A 103 3.99 1.76 8.92
CA ARG A 103 5.40 1.94 8.52
C ARG A 103 5.54 2.51 7.10
N ILE A 104 4.71 2.04 6.16
CA ILE A 104 4.69 2.56 4.78
C ILE A 104 4.28 4.03 4.75
N LEU A 105 3.25 4.41 5.52
CA LEU A 105 2.71 5.77 5.57
C LEU A 105 3.63 6.75 6.31
N ASP A 106 4.23 6.32 7.41
CA ASP A 106 5.14 7.14 8.22
C ASP A 106 6.48 7.37 7.50
N GLY A 107 6.85 6.49 6.55
CA GLY A 107 8.06 6.65 5.75
C GLY A 107 9.36 6.42 6.52
N ASP A 108 9.28 5.88 7.74
CA ASP A 108 10.39 5.70 8.68
C ASP A 108 11.29 4.48 8.35
N TYR A 109 11.70 4.37 7.10
CA TYR A 109 12.69 3.38 6.66
C TYR A 109 14.10 3.95 6.63
N HIS A 110 14.23 5.27 6.76
CA HIS A 110 15.48 5.98 6.61
C HIS A 110 16.27 6.07 7.92
N GLU A 111 15.61 6.40 9.04
CA GLU A 111 16.31 6.69 10.30
C GLU A 111 17.13 5.48 10.79
N ASN A 112 16.49 4.31 10.85
CA ASN A 112 17.15 3.08 11.29
C ASN A 112 18.25 2.61 10.34
N VAL A 113 18.11 2.87 9.04
CA VAL A 113 19.06 2.44 8.02
C VAL A 113 20.29 3.36 7.99
N TYR A 114 20.10 4.67 8.14
CA TYR A 114 21.17 5.66 8.06
C TYR A 114 21.93 5.85 9.38
N ARG A 115 21.36 5.50 10.54
CA ARG A 115 21.99 5.73 11.86
C ARG A 115 23.46 5.32 11.95
N HIS A 116 23.81 4.12 11.47
CA HIS A 116 25.21 3.65 11.50
C HIS A 116 26.10 4.35 10.48
N HIS A 117 25.52 4.74 9.35
CA HIS A 117 26.21 5.47 8.29
C HIS A 117 26.52 6.90 8.72
N ASP A 118 25.54 7.62 9.28
CA ASP A 118 25.70 8.97 9.78
C ASP A 118 26.70 9.00 10.96
N LYS A 119 26.67 7.99 11.84
CA LYS A 119 27.70 7.85 12.90
C LYS A 119 29.11 7.66 12.33
N LYS A 120 29.25 6.97 11.20
CA LYS A 120 30.55 6.69 10.56
C LYS A 120 31.06 7.91 9.78
N TRP A 121 30.20 8.54 8.99
CA TRP A 121 30.60 9.57 8.03
C TRP A 121 30.37 11.01 8.51
N GLY A 122 29.68 11.19 9.64
CA GLY A 122 29.21 12.49 10.12
C GLY A 122 27.84 12.84 9.55
N GLU A 123 27.18 13.87 10.07
CA GLU A 123 25.90 14.35 9.53
C GLU A 123 26.08 14.96 8.12
N ALA A 124 25.05 14.84 7.29
CA ALA A 124 25.05 15.44 5.96
C ALA A 124 24.87 16.95 6.09
N THR A 125 25.80 17.70 5.53
CA THR A 125 25.64 19.12 5.25
C THR A 125 25.49 19.31 3.75
N TYR A 126 24.82 20.38 3.34
CA TYR A 126 24.54 20.65 1.94
C TYR A 126 25.14 21.99 1.55
N ASP A 127 25.94 21.98 0.49
CA ASP A 127 26.42 23.18 -0.17
C ASP A 127 25.72 23.35 -1.51
N PHE A 128 25.33 24.58 -1.83
CA PHE A 128 24.56 24.91 -3.02
C PHE A 128 25.41 25.78 -3.95
N THR A 129 25.96 25.16 -4.99
CA THR A 129 26.80 25.88 -5.96
C THR A 129 26.00 26.24 -7.21
N PRO A 130 25.99 27.51 -7.65
CA PRO A 130 25.24 27.90 -8.83
C PRO A 130 25.81 27.21 -10.08
N CYS A 131 24.92 26.63 -10.91
CA CYS A 131 25.30 25.83 -12.08
C CYS A 131 24.76 26.38 -13.41
N ARG A 132 23.81 27.31 -13.37
CA ARG A 132 23.30 27.97 -14.58
C ARG A 132 22.77 29.37 -14.25
N TYR A 133 23.12 30.32 -15.09
CA TYR A 133 22.78 31.74 -14.96
C TYR A 133 21.73 32.14 -16.00
N ASP A 134 20.98 33.20 -15.71
CA ASP A 134 20.06 33.82 -16.65
C ASP A 134 20.75 34.89 -17.54
N GLU A 135 19.97 35.60 -18.34
CA GLU A 135 20.45 36.68 -19.24
C GLU A 135 21.01 37.89 -18.48
N ASN A 136 20.65 38.04 -17.19
CA ASN A 136 21.12 39.10 -16.30
C ASN A 136 22.30 38.63 -15.42
N ASN A 137 22.84 37.43 -15.68
CA ASN A 137 23.91 36.80 -14.91
C ASN A 137 23.53 36.46 -13.45
N GLU A 138 22.22 36.29 -13.17
CA GLU A 138 21.70 35.83 -11.88
C GLU A 138 21.60 34.29 -11.87
N PRO A 139 21.96 33.62 -10.76
CA PRO A 139 21.94 32.16 -10.67
C PRO A 139 20.50 31.63 -10.64
N LYS A 140 20.13 30.87 -11.67
CA LYS A 140 18.79 30.28 -11.83
C LYS A 140 18.70 28.85 -11.29
N PHE A 141 19.81 28.11 -11.33
CA PHE A 141 19.89 26.72 -10.86
C PHE A 141 21.12 26.53 -9.99
N PHE A 142 20.98 25.65 -9.00
CA PHE A 142 22.03 25.28 -8.06
C PHE A 142 22.23 23.77 -8.09
N ASN A 143 23.48 23.35 -8.04
CA ASN A 143 23.85 21.98 -7.72
C ASN A 143 23.86 21.82 -6.20
N MET A 144 23.27 20.75 -5.69
CA MET A 144 23.34 20.39 -4.29
C MET A 144 24.48 19.39 -4.08
N ASN A 145 25.52 19.80 -3.38
CA ASN A 145 26.65 18.95 -3.01
C ASN A 145 26.46 18.49 -1.56
N SER A 146 26.40 17.18 -1.35
CA SER A 146 26.39 16.59 -0.01
C SER A 146 27.83 16.55 0.52
N ILE A 147 28.05 17.18 1.67
CA ILE A 147 29.34 17.22 2.35
C ILE A 147 29.21 16.50 3.69
N ARG A 148 30.13 15.57 3.93
CA ARG A 148 30.21 14.75 5.15
C ARG A 148 31.57 14.99 5.80
N GLU A 149 31.58 15.23 7.11
CA GLU A 149 32.78 15.62 7.87
C GLU A 149 33.94 14.62 7.70
N ASN A 150 33.63 13.32 7.68
CA ASN A 150 34.65 12.27 7.64
C ASN A 150 35.04 11.84 6.21
N ALA A 151 34.40 12.38 5.17
CA ALA A 151 34.68 12.06 3.77
C ALA A 151 35.63 13.09 3.13
N THR A 152 36.84 13.22 3.69
CA THR A 152 37.78 14.30 3.33
C THR A 152 38.51 14.08 2.00
N THR A 153 38.82 12.82 1.67
CA THR A 153 39.57 12.45 0.46
C THR A 153 38.62 11.91 -0.62
N ASP A 154 38.93 12.11 -1.90
CA ASP A 154 38.08 11.65 -3.01
C ASP A 154 37.76 10.15 -2.96
N LYS A 155 38.76 9.32 -2.59
CA LYS A 155 38.55 7.89 -2.36
C LYS A 155 37.54 7.58 -1.24
N LEU A 156 37.52 8.39 -0.19
CA LEU A 156 36.56 8.22 0.92
C LEU A 156 35.17 8.71 0.52
N LYS A 157 35.09 9.78 -0.29
CA LYS A 157 33.82 10.24 -0.87
C LYS A 157 33.20 9.17 -1.77
N GLU A 158 33.99 8.57 -2.67
CA GLU A 158 33.51 7.46 -3.51
C GLU A 158 33.03 6.28 -2.67
N GLN A 159 33.72 5.97 -1.57
CA GLN A 159 33.30 4.92 -0.65
C GLN A 159 31.98 5.27 0.05
N GLU A 160 31.87 6.47 0.62
CA GLU A 160 30.64 6.98 1.26
C GLU A 160 29.47 6.95 0.28
N ASP A 161 29.65 7.48 -0.94
CA ASP A 161 28.64 7.46 -2.00
C ASP A 161 28.17 6.02 -2.30
N SER A 162 29.11 5.07 -2.36
CA SER A 162 28.79 3.67 -2.62
C SER A 162 28.00 3.03 -1.47
N GLU A 163 28.32 3.38 -0.23
CA GLU A 163 27.63 2.91 0.97
C GLU A 163 26.23 3.54 1.06
N TYR A 164 26.14 4.85 0.88
CA TYR A 164 24.90 5.61 0.88
C TYR A 164 23.92 5.10 -0.19
N LYS A 165 24.39 4.85 -1.43
CA LYS A 165 23.56 4.22 -2.48
C LYS A 165 22.97 2.89 -2.04
N ARG A 166 23.77 2.03 -1.39
CA ARG A 166 23.27 0.75 -0.86
C ARG A 166 22.18 0.93 0.19
N LEU A 167 22.29 1.98 1.02
CA LEU A 167 21.30 2.29 2.05
C LEU A 167 19.98 2.81 1.45
N ILE A 168 20.03 3.61 0.38
CA ILE A 168 18.84 3.99 -0.39
C ILE A 168 18.13 2.73 -0.89
N PHE A 169 18.85 1.84 -1.57
CA PHE A 169 18.27 0.58 -2.06
C PHE A 169 17.74 -0.30 -0.92
N ARG A 170 18.39 -0.27 0.25
CA ARG A 170 17.94 -1.01 1.43
C ARG A 170 16.64 -0.45 1.99
N SER A 171 16.51 0.88 2.09
CA SER A 171 15.27 1.55 2.52
C SER A 171 14.11 1.20 1.59
N ASP A 172 14.32 1.32 0.27
CA ASP A 172 13.32 0.93 -0.74
C ASP A 172 12.93 -0.54 -0.66
N TYR A 173 13.90 -1.42 -0.40
CA TYR A 173 13.65 -2.84 -0.21
C TYR A 173 12.76 -3.11 1.00
N LEU A 174 13.01 -2.47 2.14
CA LEU A 174 12.20 -2.63 3.35
C LEU A 174 10.76 -2.15 3.14
N LYS A 175 10.59 -1.01 2.46
CA LYS A 175 9.26 -0.51 2.08
C LYS A 175 8.52 -1.50 1.17
N LYS A 176 9.20 -2.06 0.16
CA LYS A 176 8.63 -3.09 -0.73
C LYS A 176 8.28 -4.38 0.02
N GLN A 177 9.08 -4.76 1.02
CA GLN A 177 8.82 -5.93 1.86
C GLN A 177 7.53 -5.77 2.67
N ASP A 178 7.31 -4.60 3.29
CA ASP A 178 6.06 -4.32 4.00
C ASP A 178 4.86 -4.30 3.04
N LEU A 179 5.00 -3.70 1.85
CA LEU A 179 3.94 -3.71 0.84
C LEU A 179 3.59 -5.14 0.37
N ALA A 180 4.60 -5.99 0.19
CA ALA A 180 4.41 -7.39 -0.16
C ALA A 180 3.70 -8.16 0.96
N TYR A 181 4.05 -7.88 2.22
CA TYR A 181 3.38 -8.46 3.38
C TYR A 181 1.91 -8.04 3.44
N VAL A 182 1.60 -6.75 3.28
CA VAL A 182 0.23 -6.22 3.28
C VAL A 182 -0.61 -6.89 2.19
N THR A 183 -0.11 -6.91 0.97
CA THR A 183 -0.79 -7.55 -0.17
C THR A 183 -1.04 -9.04 0.09
N LYS A 184 -0.05 -9.75 0.65
CA LYS A 184 -0.19 -11.17 1.01
C LYS A 184 -1.28 -11.40 2.06
N MET A 185 -1.33 -10.58 3.10
CA MET A 185 -2.34 -10.69 4.17
C MET A 185 -3.73 -10.40 3.64
N ILE A 186 -3.89 -9.33 2.86
CA ILE A 186 -5.16 -8.99 2.21
C ILE A 186 -5.60 -10.15 1.32
N ASN A 187 -4.77 -10.63 0.39
CA ASN A 187 -5.13 -11.71 -0.51
C ASN A 187 -5.51 -13.01 0.22
N LYS A 188 -4.78 -13.35 1.28
CA LYS A 188 -5.03 -14.57 2.05
C LYS A 188 -6.39 -14.55 2.76
N TYR A 189 -6.79 -13.39 3.30
CA TYR A 189 -7.93 -13.32 4.20
C TYR A 189 -9.13 -12.56 3.64
N LEU A 190 -9.03 -11.93 2.46
CA LEU A 190 -10.05 -11.02 1.90
C LEU A 190 -11.50 -11.51 2.04
N PHE A 191 -11.73 -12.82 1.86
CA PHE A 191 -13.05 -13.45 1.91
C PHE A 191 -13.36 -14.18 3.22
N HIS A 192 -12.42 -14.22 4.17
CA HIS A 192 -12.43 -15.10 5.34
C HIS A 192 -12.04 -14.38 6.64
N TRP A 193 -12.01 -13.03 6.67
CA TRP A 193 -11.78 -12.28 7.91
C TRP A 193 -12.91 -12.43 8.95
N TRP A 194 -14.00 -13.12 8.59
CA TRP A 194 -15.24 -13.28 9.36
C TRP A 194 -15.72 -14.74 9.41
N ASP A 195 -14.89 -15.69 8.98
CA ASP A 195 -15.17 -17.13 8.99
C ASP A 195 -14.54 -17.80 10.21
#